data_AF-A0A957CIM1-F1
#
_entry.id   AF-A0A957CIM1-F1
#
_cell.length_a   1.000
_cell.length_b   1.000
_cell.length_c   1.000
_cell.angle_alpha   90.00
_cell.angle_beta   90.00
_cell.angle_gamma   90.00
#
_symmetry.space_group_name_H-M   'P 1'
#
loop_
_entity.id
_entity.type
_entity.pdbx_description
1 polymer ?
#
loop_
_entity_poly.entity_id
_entity_poly.type
_entity_poly.pdbx_seq_one_letter_code
_entity_poly.pdbx_strand_id
1 'polypeptide(L)' 'MHREEERKNLMDGQRAYLTVFVYLVKGKTAVFQSYESQAAAIMAEYGGRFELVLKPDEISSGELLPDEIHVLSFASEDG' A
#
# COMPACT_ATOMS: atom_id res chain seq x y z
N MET A 1 26.08 6.16 18.86
CA MET A 1 26.54 5.34 17.73
C MET A 1 26.15 3.88 17.88
N HIS A 2 26.62 3.12 18.88
CA HIS A 2 26.34 1.66 18.94
C HIS A 2 24.86 1.25 18.97
N ARG A 3 23.98 2.05 19.60
CA ARG A 3 22.54 1.73 19.74
C ARG A 3 21.73 1.93 18.44
N GLU A 4 22.22 2.74 17.50
CA GLU A 4 21.56 2.96 16.20
C GLU A 4 21.90 1.85 15.21
N GLU A 5 23.15 1.36 15.21
CA GLU A 5 23.57 0.24 14.37
C GLU A 5 22.88 -1.08 14.76
N GLU A 6 22.69 -1.34 16.06
CA GLU A 6 21.93 -2.53 16.51
C GLU A 6 20.46 -2.47 16.12
N ARG A 7 19.83 -1.28 16.15
CA ARG A 7 18.43 -1.12 15.72
C ARG A 7 18.29 -1.31 14.22
N LYS A 8 19.24 -0.79 13.44
CA LYS A 8 19.30 -0.97 11.98
C LYS A 8 19.45 -2.46 11.61
N ASN A 9 20.31 -3.19 12.32
CA ASN A 9 20.49 -4.64 12.10
C ASN A 9 19.28 -5.50 12.54
N LEU A 10 18.49 -5.07 13.53
CA LEU A 10 17.23 -5.75 13.89
C LEU A 10 16.13 -5.56 12.83
N MET A 11 16.18 -4.46 12.08
CA MET A 11 15.19 -4.15 11.03
C MET A 11 15.58 -4.69 9.65
N ASP A 12 16.81 -5.16 9.47
CA ASP A 12 17.37 -5.71 8.21
C ASP A 12 16.71 -7.04 7.75
N GLY A 13 15.59 -7.42 8.37
CA GLY A 13 14.74 -8.54 7.97
C GLY A 13 13.24 -8.33 8.21
N GLN A 14 12.81 -7.15 8.65
CA GLN A 14 11.38 -6.84 8.86
C GLN A 14 10.83 -6.06 7.67
N ARG A 15 10.02 -6.76 6.85
CA ARG A 15 9.28 -6.14 5.76
C ARG A 15 8.20 -5.22 6.32
N ALA A 16 8.14 -4.00 5.79
CA ALA A 16 7.04 -3.10 6.06
C ALA A 16 5.84 -3.46 5.16
N TYR A 17 4.63 -3.43 5.72
CA TYR A 17 3.39 -3.63 4.98
C TYR A 17 2.52 -2.39 5.08
N LEU A 18 2.09 -1.88 3.92
CA LEU A 18 1.18 -0.75 3.79
C LEU A 18 -0.19 -1.25 3.33
N THR A 19 -1.22 -1.00 4.11
CA THR A 19 -2.61 -1.27 3.72
C THR A 19 -3.29 0.05 3.37
N VAL A 20 -3.76 0.17 2.12
CA VAL A 20 -4.42 1.36 1.59
C VAL A 20 -5.89 1.03 1.33
N PHE A 21 -6.78 1.86 1.87
CA PHE A 21 -8.21 1.80 1.62
C PHE A 21 -8.59 2.91 0.65
N VAL A 22 -9.08 2.54 -0.52
CA VAL A 22 -9.42 3.46 -1.60
C VAL A 22 -10.92 3.67 -1.63
N TYR A 23 -11.34 4.94 -1.55
CA TYR A 23 -12.73 5.37 -1.68
C TYR A 23 -12.83 6.30 -2.89
N LEU A 24 -13.50 5.84 -3.94
CA LEU A 24 -13.59 6.54 -5.21
C LEU A 24 -14.76 7.53 -5.22
N VAL A 25 -14.46 8.76 -5.59
CA VAL A 25 -15.50 9.73 -5.93
C VAL A 25 -16.21 9.27 -7.20
N LYS A 26 -17.55 9.22 -7.15
CA LYS A 26 -18.40 8.81 -8.28
C LYS A 26 -17.99 9.53 -9.58
N GLY A 27 -17.76 8.75 -10.64
CA GLY A 27 -17.37 9.26 -11.96
C GLY A 27 -15.89 9.64 -12.10
N LYS A 28 -15.04 9.40 -11.09
CA LYS A 28 -13.60 9.71 -11.14
C LYS A 28 -12.70 8.48 -11.34
N THR A 29 -13.26 7.31 -11.66
CA THR A 29 -12.50 6.07 -11.86
C THR A 29 -11.35 6.20 -12.85
N ALA A 30 -11.57 6.84 -14.01
CA ALA A 30 -10.50 7.03 -15.00
C ALA A 30 -9.36 7.93 -14.51
N VAL A 31 -9.68 8.96 -13.73
CA VAL A 31 -8.69 9.86 -13.11
C VAL A 31 -7.89 9.08 -12.06
N PHE A 32 -8.58 8.27 -11.24
CA PHE A 32 -7.92 7.41 -10.27
C PHE A 32 -6.98 6.41 -10.93
N GLN A 33 -7.39 5.72 -11.99
CA GLN A 33 -6.53 4.75 -12.70
C GLN A 33 -5.26 5.40 -13.27
N SER A 34 -5.36 6.63 -13.77
CA SER A 34 -4.18 7.38 -14.21
C SER A 34 -3.26 7.75 -13.05
N TYR A 35 -3.81 8.16 -11.91
CA TYR A 35 -3.04 8.39 -10.67
C TYR A 35 -2.37 7.11 -10.17
N GLU A 36 -3.14 6.02 -10.09
CA GLU A 36 -2.70 4.71 -9.59
C GLU A 36 -1.53 4.17 -10.42
N SER A 37 -1.61 4.26 -11.75
CA SER A 37 -0.50 3.84 -12.62
C SER A 37 0.79 4.61 -12.38
N GLN A 38 0.70 5.92 -12.09
CA GLN A 38 1.88 6.74 -11.79
C GLN A 38 2.43 6.43 -10.39
N ALA A 39 1.54 6.29 -9.41
CA ALA A 39 1.91 5.93 -8.04
C ALA A 39 2.57 4.55 -8.00
N ALA A 40 2.04 3.56 -8.73
CA ALA A 40 2.59 2.21 -8.81
C ALA A 40 4.02 2.21 -9.38
N ALA A 41 4.30 3.03 -10.40
CA ALA A 41 5.65 3.18 -10.95
C ALA A 41 6.62 3.73 -9.89
N ILE A 42 6.23 4.78 -9.17
CA ILE A 42 7.03 5.36 -8.09
C ILE A 42 7.26 4.32 -6.98
N MET A 43 6.21 3.63 -6.52
CA MET A 43 6.36 2.63 -5.46
C MET A 43 7.32 1.50 -5.86
N ALA A 44 7.30 1.08 -7.12
CA ALA A 44 8.23 0.08 -7.64
C ALA A 44 9.69 0.56 -7.63
N GLU A 45 9.95 1.84 -7.91
CA GLU A 45 11.30 2.43 -7.83
C GLU A 45 11.89 2.34 -6.42
N TYR A 46 11.05 2.40 -5.38
CA TYR A 46 11.42 2.24 -3.97
C TYR A 46 11.28 0.79 -3.47
N GLY A 47 11.24 -0.20 -4.37
CA GLY A 47 11.17 -1.61 -3.99
C GLY A 47 9.81 -2.09 -3.47
N GLY A 48 8.78 -1.26 -3.60
CA GLY A 48 7.41 -1.56 -3.27
C GLY A 48 6.82 -2.64 -4.18
N ARG A 49 6.06 -3.56 -3.59
CA ARG A 49 5.36 -4.63 -4.30
C ARG A 49 3.91 -4.70 -3.84
N PHE A 50 2.98 -4.77 -4.78
CA PHE A 50 1.60 -5.14 -4.47
C PHE A 50 1.55 -6.63 -4.12
N GLU A 51 1.15 -6.93 -2.89
CA GLU A 51 0.93 -8.29 -2.41
C GLU A 51 -0.52 -8.71 -2.68
N LEU A 52 -1.47 -7.78 -2.54
CA LEU A 52 -2.88 -8.06 -2.71
C LEU A 52 -3.64 -6.79 -3.15
N VAL A 53 -4.61 -6.96 -4.04
CA VAL A 53 -5.62 -5.96 -4.37
C VAL A 53 -6.99 -6.62 -4.23
N LEU A 54 -7.81 -6.12 -3.32
CA LEU A 54 -9.16 -6.59 -3.08
C LEU A 54 -10.17 -5.55 -3.57
N LYS A 55 -11.28 -6.03 -4.12
CA LYS A 55 -12.47 -5.23 -4.42
C LYS A 55 -13.59 -5.81 -3.59
N PRO A 56 -13.88 -5.23 -2.41
CA PRO A 56 -14.94 -5.75 -1.55
C PRO A 56 -16.26 -5.82 -2.29
N ASP A 57 -17.00 -6.91 -2.08
CA ASP A 57 -18.39 -7.00 -2.50
C ASP A 57 -19.33 -6.44 -1.42
N GLU A 58 -20.53 -6.00 -1.83
CA GLU A 58 -21.50 -5.27 -0.98
C GLU A 58 -22.05 -6.08 0.22
N ILE A 59 -21.56 -7.29 0.48
CA ILE A 59 -22.19 -8.27 1.40
C ILE A 59 -21.83 -8.01 2.88
N SER A 60 -20.85 -7.17 3.17
CA SER A 60 -20.45 -6.86 4.55
C SER A 60 -21.22 -5.67 5.12
N SER A 61 -21.88 -5.91 6.25
CA SER A 61 -22.81 -5.04 6.97
C SER A 61 -22.43 -3.56 7.08
N GLY A 62 -23.32 -2.67 6.63
CA GLY A 62 -23.63 -1.36 7.21
C GLY A 62 -22.57 -0.24 7.19
N GLU A 63 -21.32 -0.54 6.88
CA GLU A 63 -20.23 0.44 6.80
C GLU A 63 -19.93 0.85 5.35
N LEU A 64 -19.38 2.06 5.17
CA LEU A 64 -18.88 2.51 3.87
C LEU A 64 -17.71 1.60 3.46
N LEU A 65 -17.96 0.66 2.55
CA LEU A 65 -16.92 -0.21 2.02
C LEU A 65 -15.99 0.57 1.10
N PRO A 66 -14.67 0.36 1.18
CA PRO A 66 -13.76 0.92 0.19
C PRO A 66 -14.03 0.24 -1.16
N ASP A 67 -13.86 1.00 -2.24
CA ASP A 67 -13.93 0.47 -3.59
C ASP A 67 -12.78 -0.51 -3.86
N GLU A 68 -11.59 -0.21 -3.31
CA GLU A 68 -10.43 -1.10 -3.39
C GLU A 68 -9.62 -1.10 -2.08
N ILE A 69 -9.02 -2.24 -1.74
CA ILE A 69 -8.04 -2.36 -0.66
C ILE A 69 -6.74 -2.87 -1.27
N HIS A 70 -5.66 -2.13 -1.12
CA HIS A 70 -4.34 -2.52 -1.60
C HIS A 70 -3.44 -2.87 -0.42
N VAL A 71 -2.77 -4.01 -0.48
CA VAL A 71 -1.71 -4.38 0.44
C VAL A 71 -0.41 -4.36 -0.33
N LEU A 72 0.52 -3.53 0.11
CA LEU A 72 1.86 -3.42 -0.44
C LEU A 72 2.89 -3.83 0.59
N SER A 73 4.05 -4.29 0.12
CA SER A 73 5.21 -4.50 0.97
C SER A 73 6.45 -3.79 0.45
N PHE A 74 7.30 -3.39 1.38
CA PHE A 74 8.63 -2.82 1.15
C PHE A 74 9.66 -3.64 1.92
N ALA A 75 10.94 -3.51 1.55
CA ALA A 75 12.01 -4.24 2.23
C ALA A 75 12.18 -3.76 3.67
N SER A 76 11.98 -2.46 3.90
CA SER A 76 11.99 -1.81 5.22
C SER A 76 11.01 -0.63 5.24
N GLU A 77 10.89 0.07 6.37
CA GLU A 77 10.06 1.29 6.49
C GLU A 77 10.60 2.45 5.64
N ASP A 78 11.91 2.47 5.35
CA ASP A 78 12.55 3.55 4.60
C ASP A 78 12.51 3.36 3.07
N GLY A 79 11.96 2.23 2.60
CA GLY A 79 12.01 1.76 1.20
C GLY A 79 13.07 0.69 1.01
#